data_AF-A0A1C5HKE3-F1
#
_entry.id   AF-A0A1C5HKE3-F1
#
_cell.length_a   1.000
_cell.length_b   1.000
_cell.length_c   1.000
_cell.angle_alpha   90.00
_cell.angle_beta   90.00
_cell.angle_gamma   90.00
#
_symmetry.space_group_name_H-M   'P 1'
#
loop_
_entity.id
_entity.type
_entity.pdbx_description
1 polymer ?
#
loop_
_entity_poly.entity_id
_entity_poly.type
_entity_poly.pdbx_seq_one_letter_code
_entity_poly.pdbx_strand_id
1 'polypeptide(L)'
;MSDDHVPEQQPIPEAHPGERAVRRPLSTDPLELGFAPRKPVPWLAPFLLISTGIRTLLAMLFGAYLDKRELQNAFGDGIFRQVGPDGGLWLDYVADLGDGFDSTYSVAYLLAQPELAVDGRRLPRAQTLVMGGDQVYPSASYEAYEDRCKGPYQAALPVAPPERPTLFAVPGNHDWYDGLTAFLRLFVRSRDRHFAGWGTGQSRSYFAVELPAGWWLLGLDDQSGSYLDDPQLTYFDEVARKLTPRSRIILAVPAPTWVKAADHPTAYDSIDYFIRTIIAPTGAQVRLLVSGDLHHYARYTGPDRQLITCGGGGAYLYPTHKLPERLEVPPRDTLSRRASRTRPYDLAARYPDKGRSRRYGWGIFARLPFRNPGFTTLLGTLHTLLMLAMAGVATNRAGTTEQRLFSVPLVIMLLVTLLSAAFFAKPPSAGGKRHARHWILGVSHGLAQVALAAAGTWAWLELPLYDWPWPLPVVAAAVVYGPLMGLVSSQVVALYLLIAGAFGVNVNELFAGQGIEDSKSFLRMRIDPDGTLTIYPIAVDKVSHAWQLNPDQSPTASWLTPKASLVPRLAEPPITLT
;
A
#
# COMPACT_ATOMS: atom_id res chain seq x y z
N MET A 1 -16.06 72.90 3.06
CA MET A 1 -15.78 71.70 3.87
C MET A 1 -16.77 70.66 3.41
N SER A 2 -16.36 69.77 2.50
CA SER A 2 -17.19 68.69 1.99
C SER A 2 -17.01 67.46 2.87
N ASP A 3 -18.12 66.91 3.35
CA ASP A 3 -18.18 65.62 4.04
C ASP A 3 -18.02 64.49 3.02
N ASP A 4 -16.85 63.85 3.02
CA ASP A 4 -16.63 62.57 2.35
C ASP A 4 -17.01 61.44 3.30
N HIS A 5 -18.24 60.95 3.17
CA HIS A 5 -18.69 59.73 3.85
C HIS A 5 -18.27 58.51 3.02
N VAL A 6 -17.16 57.88 3.40
CA VAL A 6 -16.76 56.57 2.87
C VAL A 6 -17.70 55.52 3.48
N PRO A 7 -18.41 54.70 2.68
CA PRO A 7 -19.25 53.64 3.24
C PRO A 7 -18.39 52.61 3.96
N GLU A 8 -18.78 52.23 5.17
CA GLU A 8 -18.19 51.08 5.88
C GLU A 8 -18.23 49.84 4.97
N GLN A 9 -17.05 49.36 4.58
CA GLN A 9 -16.92 48.04 3.96
C GLN A 9 -17.46 47.02 4.94
N GLN A 10 -18.55 46.34 4.56
CA GLN A 10 -19.02 45.15 5.26
C GLN A 10 -17.82 44.19 5.43
N PRO A 11 -17.59 43.64 6.64
CA PRO A 11 -16.54 42.67 6.84
C PRO A 11 -16.75 41.51 5.87
N ILE A 12 -15.75 41.27 5.02
CA ILE A 12 -15.71 40.08 4.16
C ILE A 12 -15.92 38.88 5.09
N PRO A 13 -16.91 37.99 4.82
CA PRO A 13 -17.08 36.78 5.62
C PRO A 13 -15.72 36.05 5.69
N GLU A 14 -15.26 35.74 6.90
CA GLU A 14 -14.00 35.01 7.09
C GLU A 14 -14.05 33.71 6.28
N ALA A 15 -13.33 33.67 5.16
CA ALA A 15 -13.20 32.47 4.35
C ALA A 15 -12.61 31.35 5.21
N HIS A 16 -13.28 30.21 5.26
CA HIS A 16 -12.81 29.08 6.06
C HIS A 16 -11.48 28.55 5.47
N PRO A 17 -10.50 28.13 6.29
CA PRO A 17 -9.29 27.47 5.81
C PRO A 17 -9.64 26.25 4.93
N GLY A 18 -9.32 26.31 3.63
CA GLY A 18 -9.79 25.39 2.58
C GLY A 18 -10.58 26.07 1.44
N GLU A 19 -11.13 27.26 1.69
CA GLU A 19 -11.76 28.14 0.68
C GLU A 19 -10.79 29.18 0.10
N ARG A 20 -9.59 29.31 0.67
CA ARG A 20 -8.55 30.15 0.07
C ARG A 20 -8.19 29.58 -1.28
N ALA A 21 -8.41 30.37 -2.33
CA ALA A 21 -7.95 30.06 -3.68
C ALA A 21 -6.44 29.81 -3.66
N VAL A 22 -6.04 28.54 -3.57
CA VAL A 22 -4.66 28.14 -3.80
C VAL A 22 -4.34 28.59 -5.22
N ARG A 23 -3.29 29.40 -5.38
CA ARG A 23 -2.86 29.89 -6.69
C ARG A 23 -2.74 28.70 -7.63
N ARG A 24 -3.52 28.68 -8.70
CA ARG A 24 -3.51 27.60 -9.69
C ARG A 24 -2.10 27.57 -10.33
N PRO A 25 -1.47 26.38 -10.45
CA PRO A 25 -0.15 26.26 -11.02
C PRO A 25 -0.15 26.69 -12.50
N LEU A 26 0.88 27.42 -12.92
CA LEU A 26 1.09 27.80 -14.32
C LEU A 26 1.95 26.79 -15.10
N SER A 27 2.54 25.81 -14.40
CA SER A 27 3.35 24.75 -14.97
C SER A 27 3.30 23.50 -14.09
N THR A 28 3.90 22.41 -14.55
CA THR A 28 4.07 21.19 -13.76
C THR A 28 5.33 21.23 -12.88
N ASP A 29 5.97 22.38 -12.73
CA ASP A 29 7.10 22.57 -11.84
C ASP A 29 6.67 22.33 -10.38
N PRO A 30 7.41 21.54 -9.58
CA PRO A 30 7.13 21.34 -8.16
C PRO A 30 6.91 22.63 -7.35
N LEU A 31 7.60 23.73 -7.68
CA LEU A 31 7.42 25.01 -7.00
C LEU A 31 6.05 25.64 -7.30
N GLU A 32 5.53 25.45 -8.52
CA GLU A 32 4.18 25.90 -8.90
C GLU A 32 3.11 24.97 -8.34
N LEU A 33 3.37 23.66 -8.30
CA LEU A 33 2.44 22.66 -7.74
C LEU A 33 2.35 22.71 -6.21
N GLY A 34 3.39 23.19 -5.52
CA GLY A 34 3.47 23.18 -4.05
C GLY A 34 3.79 21.80 -3.44
N PHE A 35 4.18 20.83 -4.27
CA PHE A 35 4.67 19.51 -3.86
C PHE A 35 5.54 18.92 -4.98
N ALA A 36 6.39 17.95 -4.66
CA ALA A 36 7.22 17.27 -5.65
C ALA A 36 6.61 15.91 -6.07
N PRO A 37 6.09 15.76 -7.31
CA PRO A 37 5.67 14.47 -7.82
C PRO A 37 6.77 13.41 -7.67
N ARG A 38 6.50 12.35 -6.90
CA ARG A 38 7.49 11.27 -6.65
C ARG A 38 7.33 10.12 -7.62
N LYS A 39 8.46 9.63 -8.14
CA LYS A 39 8.52 8.33 -8.81
C LYS A 39 8.17 7.21 -7.83
N PRO A 40 7.69 6.06 -8.33
CA PRO A 40 7.27 5.02 -7.43
C PRO A 40 8.44 4.36 -6.71
N VAL A 41 8.16 3.81 -5.53
CA VAL A 41 9.21 3.34 -4.62
C VAL A 41 10.00 2.18 -5.26
N PRO A 42 11.34 2.23 -5.29
CA PRO A 42 12.16 1.13 -5.76
C PRO A 42 12.36 0.12 -4.62
N TRP A 43 11.35 -0.72 -4.37
CA TRP A 43 11.26 -1.61 -3.20
C TRP A 43 12.43 -2.58 -3.00
N LEU A 44 13.17 -2.92 -4.06
CA LEU A 44 14.37 -3.76 -3.97
C LEU A 44 15.68 -2.98 -3.98
N ALA A 45 15.64 -1.64 -3.93
CA ALA A 45 16.85 -0.84 -3.80
C ALA A 45 17.56 -1.16 -2.46
N PRO A 46 18.87 -1.49 -2.47
CA PRO A 46 19.57 -1.98 -1.27
C PRO A 46 19.47 -1.05 -0.05
N PHE A 47 19.72 0.26 -0.25
CA PHE A 47 19.64 1.23 0.84
C PHE A 47 18.22 1.36 1.39
N LEU A 48 17.21 1.26 0.52
CA LEU A 48 15.83 1.30 0.97
C LEU A 48 15.50 0.07 1.81
N LEU A 49 15.84 -1.13 1.35
CA LEU A 49 15.65 -2.38 2.11
C LEU A 49 16.27 -2.29 3.52
N ILE A 50 17.50 -1.79 3.62
CA ILE A 50 18.19 -1.60 4.90
C ILE A 50 17.44 -0.56 5.75
N SER A 51 17.13 0.61 5.20
CA SER A 51 16.49 1.71 5.94
C SER A 51 15.08 1.35 6.43
N THR A 52 14.28 0.71 5.59
CA THR A 52 12.94 0.22 5.94
C THR A 52 13.05 -0.89 6.98
N GLY A 53 14.03 -1.80 6.87
CA GLY A 53 14.29 -2.82 7.88
C GLY A 53 14.62 -2.22 9.25
N ILE A 54 15.50 -1.21 9.31
CA ILE A 54 15.84 -0.49 10.54
C ILE A 54 14.62 0.24 11.11
N ARG A 55 13.85 0.97 10.29
CA ARG A 55 12.64 1.67 10.73
C ARG A 55 11.59 0.70 11.26
N THR A 56 11.40 -0.44 10.60
CA THR A 56 10.48 -1.48 11.07
C THR A 56 10.94 -2.04 12.40
N LEU A 57 12.25 -2.30 12.58
CA LEU A 57 12.81 -2.72 13.86
C LEU A 57 12.59 -1.68 14.97
N LEU A 58 12.86 -0.40 14.70
CA LEU A 58 12.63 0.68 15.66
C LEU A 58 11.15 0.83 15.99
N ALA A 59 10.26 0.73 15.00
CA ALA A 59 8.81 0.76 15.22
C ALA A 59 8.34 -0.43 16.07
N MET A 60 8.88 -1.63 15.87
CA MET A 60 8.59 -2.78 16.73
C MET A 60 9.12 -2.59 18.16
N LEU A 61 10.34 -2.07 18.32
CA LEU A 61 10.98 -1.90 19.63
C LEU A 61 10.36 -0.75 20.45
N PHE A 62 9.99 0.36 19.82
CA PHE A 62 9.49 1.56 20.50
C PHE A 62 7.98 1.77 20.38
N GLY A 63 7.33 1.19 19.36
CA GLY A 63 5.88 1.31 19.16
C GLY A 63 5.07 0.70 20.30
N ALA A 64 5.61 -0.32 20.97
CA ALA A 64 5.01 -0.90 22.17
C ALA A 64 5.09 0.00 23.42
N TYR A 65 6.00 0.99 23.45
CA TYR A 65 6.22 1.87 24.61
C TYR A 65 5.68 3.30 24.41
N LEU A 66 5.36 3.69 23.18
CA LEU A 66 4.89 5.02 22.80
C LEU A 66 3.62 4.92 21.93
N ASP A 67 2.68 4.05 22.30
CA ASP A 67 1.39 3.97 21.64
C ASP A 67 0.61 5.26 21.89
N LYS A 68 0.40 6.04 20.82
CA LYS A 68 -0.29 7.32 20.92
C LYS A 68 -1.79 7.17 21.03
N ARG A 69 -2.38 6.00 20.76
CA ARG A 69 -3.83 5.78 20.92
C ARG A 69 -4.26 5.99 22.37
N GLU A 70 -3.41 5.62 23.34
CA GLU A 70 -3.57 5.95 24.77
C GLU A 70 -3.72 7.45 25.05
N LEU A 71 -3.05 8.29 24.26
CA LEU A 71 -3.13 9.75 24.39
C LEU A 71 -4.36 10.35 23.67
N GLN A 72 -5.03 9.59 22.79
CA GLN A 72 -6.17 10.08 22.01
C GLN A 72 -7.45 10.20 22.83
N ASN A 73 -7.49 9.68 24.06
CA ASN A 73 -8.58 9.97 25.00
C ASN A 73 -8.77 11.47 25.25
N ALA A 74 -7.72 12.28 25.09
CA ALA A 74 -7.80 13.73 25.18
C ALA A 74 -8.46 14.40 23.96
N PHE A 75 -8.69 13.66 22.86
CA PHE A 75 -9.39 14.16 21.68
C PHE A 75 -10.88 13.86 21.75
N GLY A 76 -11.68 14.66 21.04
CA GLY A 76 -13.13 14.53 21.02
C GLY A 76 -13.60 13.13 20.59
N ASP A 77 -14.75 12.72 21.11
CA ASP A 77 -15.42 11.43 20.92
C ASP A 77 -16.61 11.53 19.94
N GLY A 78 -16.62 12.57 19.10
CA GLY A 78 -17.73 12.85 18.19
C GLY A 78 -18.06 11.66 17.27
N ILE A 79 -19.35 11.34 17.20
CA ILE A 79 -19.92 10.48 16.16
C ILE A 79 -20.41 11.39 15.04
N PHE A 80 -19.91 11.16 13.84
CA PHE A 80 -20.22 11.98 12.67
C PHE A 80 -21.47 11.44 11.99
N ARG A 81 -22.21 12.29 11.28
CA ARG A 81 -23.36 11.88 10.48
C ARG A 81 -23.13 12.31 9.04
N GLN A 82 -23.36 11.41 8.10
CA GLN A 82 -23.24 11.68 6.66
C GLN A 82 -24.55 11.31 5.98
N VAL A 83 -25.11 12.26 5.23
CA VAL A 83 -26.32 12.07 4.43
C VAL A 83 -26.25 12.98 3.22
N GLY A 84 -26.57 12.41 2.06
CA GLY A 84 -26.68 13.13 0.80
C GLY A 84 -28.00 13.91 0.70
N PRO A 85 -28.12 14.79 -0.30
CA PRO A 85 -29.26 15.70 -0.44
C PRO A 85 -30.59 14.98 -0.71
N ASP A 86 -30.54 13.75 -1.23
CA ASP A 86 -31.71 12.92 -1.53
C ASP A 86 -32.10 11.97 -0.40
N GLY A 87 -31.46 12.08 0.76
CA GLY A 87 -31.63 11.17 1.90
C GLY A 87 -30.88 9.85 1.78
N GLY A 88 -30.23 9.58 0.64
CA GLY A 88 -29.26 8.49 0.48
C GLY A 88 -27.82 8.99 0.68
N LEU A 89 -26.81 8.23 0.27
CA LEU A 89 -25.41 8.64 0.33
C LEU A 89 -24.56 7.93 -0.73
N TRP A 90 -23.71 8.67 -1.44
CA TRP A 90 -22.60 8.12 -2.20
C TRP A 90 -21.31 8.16 -1.38
N LEU A 91 -20.62 7.02 -1.32
CA LEU A 91 -19.40 6.82 -0.55
C LEU A 91 -18.34 6.14 -1.41
N ASP A 92 -17.15 6.71 -1.50
CA ASP A 92 -15.99 6.10 -2.14
C ASP A 92 -15.06 5.47 -1.08
N TYR A 93 -14.44 4.34 -1.41
CA TYR A 93 -13.40 3.69 -0.61
C TYR A 93 -12.16 3.42 -1.46
N VAL A 94 -10.99 3.83 -0.97
CA VAL A 94 -9.69 3.66 -1.62
C VAL A 94 -8.63 3.35 -0.57
N ALA A 95 -7.66 2.48 -0.87
CA ALA A 95 -6.57 2.15 0.04
C ALA A 95 -5.25 1.93 -0.70
N ASP A 96 -4.13 1.92 0.03
CA ASP A 96 -2.77 1.70 -0.47
C ASP A 96 -2.37 2.76 -1.50
N LEU A 97 -2.18 3.99 -1.02
CA LEU A 97 -1.90 5.20 -1.79
C LEU A 97 -0.43 5.60 -1.65
N GLY A 98 0.05 6.53 -2.47
CA GLY A 98 1.31 7.23 -2.20
C GLY A 98 2.59 6.42 -2.49
N ASP A 99 2.51 5.34 -3.26
CA ASP A 99 3.70 4.65 -3.76
C ASP A 99 4.37 5.43 -4.89
N GLY A 100 3.61 5.97 -5.83
CA GLY A 100 4.08 6.84 -6.91
C GLY A 100 3.02 7.85 -7.35
N PHE A 101 3.46 8.93 -7.97
CA PHE A 101 2.59 10.02 -8.41
C PHE A 101 1.55 9.57 -9.43
N ASP A 102 1.96 8.92 -10.53
CA ASP A 102 1.08 8.60 -11.66
C ASP A 102 -0.08 7.68 -11.25
N SER A 103 0.21 6.64 -10.48
CA SER A 103 -0.81 5.72 -9.97
C SER A 103 -1.75 6.38 -8.98
N THR A 104 -1.20 7.07 -7.97
CA THR A 104 -1.98 7.74 -6.92
C THR A 104 -2.84 8.86 -7.51
N TYR A 105 -2.26 9.66 -8.41
CA TYR A 105 -2.94 10.78 -9.04
C TYR A 105 -4.00 10.33 -10.04
N SER A 106 -3.79 9.21 -10.75
CA SER A 106 -4.84 8.63 -11.62
C SER A 106 -6.11 8.27 -10.84
N VAL A 107 -5.95 7.67 -9.66
CA VAL A 107 -7.09 7.33 -8.80
C VAL A 107 -7.69 8.59 -8.16
N ALA A 108 -6.85 9.49 -7.63
CA ALA A 108 -7.31 10.76 -7.05
C ALA A 108 -8.10 11.60 -8.07
N TYR A 109 -7.62 11.69 -9.31
CA TYR A 109 -8.28 12.39 -10.40
C TYR A 109 -9.68 11.82 -10.65
N LEU A 110 -9.84 10.49 -10.73
CA LEU A 110 -11.14 9.84 -10.94
C LEU A 110 -12.09 10.06 -9.75
N LEU A 111 -11.60 9.97 -8.52
CA LEU A 111 -12.39 10.25 -7.31
C LEU A 111 -12.88 11.71 -7.28
N ALA A 112 -12.06 12.64 -7.77
CA ALA A 112 -12.36 14.06 -7.79
C ALA A 112 -13.35 14.47 -8.89
N GLN A 113 -13.54 13.67 -9.96
CA GLN A 113 -14.44 14.05 -11.05
C GLN A 113 -15.89 14.15 -10.57
N PRO A 114 -16.66 15.16 -11.02
CA PRO A 114 -18.07 15.33 -10.64
C PRO A 114 -18.93 14.10 -10.94
N GLU A 115 -18.54 13.34 -11.96
CA GLU A 115 -19.20 12.12 -12.40
C GLU A 115 -18.20 11.23 -13.15
N LEU A 116 -18.42 9.92 -13.09
CA LEU A 116 -17.70 8.92 -13.87
C LEU A 116 -18.66 8.19 -14.81
N ALA A 117 -18.26 8.03 -16.07
CA ALA A 117 -18.88 7.11 -17.01
C ALA A 117 -18.21 5.74 -16.90
N VAL A 118 -18.93 4.73 -16.41
CA VAL A 118 -18.42 3.38 -16.16
C VAL A 118 -19.38 2.36 -16.76
N ASP A 119 -18.94 1.65 -17.81
CA ASP A 119 -19.73 0.61 -18.50
C ASP A 119 -21.17 1.05 -18.82
N GLY A 120 -21.32 2.27 -19.36
CA GLY A 120 -22.62 2.87 -19.72
C GLY A 120 -23.41 3.47 -18.56
N ARG A 121 -22.89 3.42 -17.33
CA ARG A 121 -23.49 4.04 -16.13
C ARG A 121 -22.83 5.38 -15.84
N ARG A 122 -23.63 6.34 -15.39
CA ARG A 122 -23.15 7.62 -14.88
C ARG A 122 -23.18 7.58 -13.36
N LEU A 123 -22.01 7.63 -12.72
CA LEU A 123 -21.86 7.53 -11.28
C LEU A 123 -21.38 8.89 -10.73
N PRO A 124 -22.19 9.62 -9.95
CA PRO A 124 -21.78 10.92 -9.41
C PRO A 124 -20.63 10.77 -8.43
N ARG A 125 -19.90 11.87 -8.18
CA ARG A 125 -18.90 11.97 -7.13
C ARG A 125 -19.50 11.60 -5.77
N ALA A 126 -18.76 10.84 -4.98
CA ALA A 126 -19.17 10.51 -3.63
C ALA A 126 -19.12 11.73 -2.70
N GLN A 127 -20.09 11.84 -1.80
CA GLN A 127 -20.08 12.85 -0.74
C GLN A 127 -19.13 12.48 0.40
N THR A 128 -18.81 11.18 0.54
CA THR A 128 -17.87 10.69 1.54
C THR A 128 -16.76 9.90 0.87
N LEU A 129 -15.51 10.15 1.24
CA LEU A 129 -14.33 9.37 0.85
C LEU A 129 -13.75 8.69 2.09
N VAL A 130 -13.46 7.40 1.98
CA VAL A 130 -12.77 6.63 3.01
C VAL A 130 -11.42 6.17 2.46
N MET A 131 -10.34 6.62 3.09
CA MET A 131 -8.98 6.11 2.89
C MET A 131 -8.75 4.92 3.82
N GLY A 132 -8.55 3.73 3.26
CA GLY A 132 -8.71 2.46 3.97
C GLY A 132 -7.47 1.83 4.58
N GLY A 133 -6.35 2.55 4.61
CA GLY A 133 -5.03 2.03 5.00
C GLY A 133 -3.94 2.52 4.05
N ASP A 134 -2.71 2.59 4.56
CA ASP A 134 -1.47 2.94 3.88
C ASP A 134 -1.60 4.14 2.95
N GLN A 135 -1.67 5.34 3.52
CA GLN A 135 -1.78 6.56 2.72
C GLN A 135 -0.45 7.04 2.14
N VAL A 136 0.67 6.43 2.53
CA VAL A 136 2.01 6.86 2.12
C VAL A 136 3.02 5.70 2.12
N TYR A 137 3.92 5.67 1.13
CA TYR A 137 5.04 4.73 1.08
C TYR A 137 6.38 5.46 0.88
N PRO A 138 7.52 4.84 1.23
CA PRO A 138 7.64 3.58 1.96
C PRO A 138 7.40 3.73 3.47
N SER A 139 7.44 4.95 3.99
CA SER A 139 7.22 5.23 5.41
C SER A 139 6.70 6.64 5.60
N ALA A 140 5.82 6.80 6.59
CA ALA A 140 5.33 8.09 7.01
C ALA A 140 6.45 9.11 7.33
N SER A 141 6.24 10.33 6.82
CA SER A 141 6.89 11.57 7.24
C SER A 141 6.05 12.72 6.73
N TYR A 142 6.22 13.93 7.28
CA TYR A 142 5.51 15.11 6.77
C TYR A 142 5.74 15.31 5.27
N GLU A 143 7.01 15.34 4.84
CA GLU A 143 7.37 15.51 3.42
C GLU A 143 6.80 14.39 2.54
N ALA A 144 6.87 13.14 3.00
CA ALA A 144 6.37 12.00 2.24
C ALA A 144 4.85 12.09 2.03
N TYR A 145 4.09 12.48 3.06
CA TYR A 145 2.64 12.68 2.91
C TYR A 145 2.30 13.83 1.97
N GLU A 146 2.99 14.97 2.09
CA GLU A 146 2.78 16.12 1.20
C GLU A 146 3.04 15.73 -0.26
N ASP A 147 4.17 15.09 -0.55
CA ASP A 147 4.57 14.81 -1.93
C ASP A 147 3.84 13.62 -2.58
N ARG A 148 3.46 12.63 -1.77
CA ARG A 148 2.97 11.35 -2.29
C ARG A 148 1.47 11.18 -2.17
N CYS A 149 0.82 11.90 -1.27
CA CYS A 149 -0.61 11.72 -1.01
C CYS A 149 -1.37 13.04 -1.05
N LYS A 150 -1.10 13.96 -0.12
CA LYS A 150 -1.84 15.22 0.02
C LYS A 150 -1.69 16.12 -1.21
N GLY A 151 -0.48 16.30 -1.73
CA GLY A 151 -0.20 17.08 -2.94
C GLY A 151 -0.92 16.54 -4.17
N PRO A 152 -0.81 15.24 -4.50
CA PRO A 152 -1.61 14.63 -5.56
C PRO A 152 -3.12 14.82 -5.38
N TYR A 153 -3.66 14.60 -4.18
CA TYR A 153 -5.09 14.81 -3.93
C TYR A 153 -5.49 16.30 -4.00
N GLN A 154 -4.61 17.21 -3.58
CA GLN A 154 -4.76 18.66 -3.75
C GLN A 154 -4.79 19.05 -5.22
N ALA A 155 -3.93 18.47 -6.06
CA ALA A 155 -3.98 18.69 -7.49
C ALA A 155 -5.24 18.08 -8.15
N ALA A 156 -5.88 17.09 -7.52
CA ALA A 156 -7.06 16.43 -8.07
C ALA A 156 -8.34 17.19 -7.71
N LEU A 157 -8.48 17.62 -6.46
CA LEU A 157 -9.59 18.44 -5.98
C LEU A 157 -9.03 19.63 -5.17
N PRO A 158 -8.68 20.74 -5.83
CA PRO A 158 -7.93 21.81 -5.17
C PRO A 158 -8.76 22.67 -4.24
N VAL A 159 -10.03 22.87 -4.58
CA VAL A 159 -10.98 23.66 -3.78
C VAL A 159 -12.19 22.80 -3.51
N ALA A 160 -12.72 22.89 -2.29
CA ALA A 160 -13.92 22.17 -1.90
C ALA A 160 -15.09 22.60 -2.80
N PRO A 161 -15.77 21.65 -3.48
CA PRO A 161 -16.97 21.97 -4.24
C PRO A 161 -18.15 22.28 -3.28
N PRO A 162 -19.27 22.86 -3.77
CA PRO A 162 -20.37 23.31 -2.93
C PRO A 162 -20.96 22.22 -2.01
N GLU A 163 -20.96 20.96 -2.45
CA GLU A 163 -21.42 19.83 -1.66
C GLU A 163 -20.46 19.39 -0.54
N ARG A 164 -19.25 19.97 -0.49
CA ARG A 164 -18.24 19.81 0.58
C ARG A 164 -18.03 18.35 1.00
N PRO A 165 -17.42 17.52 0.14
CA PRO A 165 -17.24 16.10 0.42
C PRO A 165 -16.36 15.90 1.66
N THR A 166 -16.70 14.91 2.48
CA THR A 166 -15.99 14.60 3.73
C THR A 166 -15.05 13.42 3.52
N LEU A 167 -13.87 13.45 4.16
CA LEU A 167 -12.87 12.40 4.14
C LEU A 167 -12.69 11.80 5.54
N PHE A 168 -12.65 10.48 5.59
CA PHE A 168 -12.24 9.67 6.73
C PHE A 168 -11.06 8.77 6.32
N ALA A 169 -10.20 8.43 7.25
CA ALA A 169 -9.00 7.64 7.02
C ALA A 169 -8.78 6.65 8.16
N VAL A 170 -8.39 5.43 7.79
CA VAL A 170 -7.90 4.37 8.67
C VAL A 170 -6.39 4.25 8.43
N PRO A 171 -5.54 4.27 9.47
CA PRO A 171 -4.10 4.14 9.29
C PRO A 171 -3.70 2.67 9.04
N GLY A 172 -2.88 2.46 8.02
CA GLY A 172 -2.18 1.19 7.78
C GLY A 172 -0.81 1.13 8.46
N ASN A 173 -0.07 0.05 8.25
CA ASN A 173 1.24 -0.14 8.88
C ASN A 173 2.28 0.88 8.40
N HIS A 174 2.18 1.37 7.16
CA HIS A 174 3.12 2.37 6.64
C HIS A 174 2.88 3.78 7.22
N ASP A 175 1.65 4.07 7.64
CA ASP A 175 1.27 5.30 8.35
C ASP A 175 1.82 5.32 9.78
N TRP A 176 2.04 4.13 10.37
CA TRP A 176 2.54 3.95 11.73
C TRP A 176 4.06 4.06 11.89
N TYR A 177 4.84 4.05 10.80
CA TYR A 177 6.31 4.06 10.87
C TYR A 177 6.94 5.35 11.46
N ASP A 178 6.19 6.43 11.61
CA ASP A 178 6.60 7.65 12.34
C ASP A 178 5.92 7.78 13.72
N GLY A 179 5.33 6.69 14.22
CA GLY A 179 4.50 6.66 15.42
C GLY A 179 3.17 7.40 15.22
N LEU A 180 2.57 7.32 14.03
CA LEU A 180 1.28 7.94 13.67
C LEU A 180 1.27 9.48 13.73
N THR A 181 2.43 10.12 13.74
CA THR A 181 2.54 11.58 13.96
C THR A 181 1.95 12.35 12.79
N ALA A 182 2.41 12.05 11.58
CA ALA A 182 1.96 12.75 10.39
C ALA A 182 0.48 12.46 10.09
N PHE A 183 0.02 11.22 10.31
CA PHE A 183 -1.37 10.84 10.16
C PHE A 183 -2.31 11.67 11.06
N LEU A 184 -2.05 11.72 12.37
CA LEU A 184 -2.87 12.50 13.31
C LEU A 184 -2.84 13.99 12.94
N ARG A 185 -1.67 14.47 12.49
CA ARG A 185 -1.55 15.82 11.95
C ARG A 185 -2.28 16.00 10.63
N LEU A 186 -2.67 15.02 9.84
CA LEU A 186 -3.35 15.31 8.56
C LEU A 186 -4.84 15.10 8.66
N PHE A 187 -5.28 14.08 9.38
CA PHE A 187 -6.67 13.64 9.37
C PHE A 187 -7.43 13.99 10.66
N VAL A 188 -6.73 14.27 11.77
CA VAL A 188 -7.32 14.43 13.12
C VAL A 188 -7.25 15.89 13.64
N ARG A 189 -6.68 16.83 12.89
CA ARG A 189 -6.52 18.24 13.32
C ARG A 189 -7.84 18.90 13.72
N SER A 190 -7.79 19.78 14.72
CA SER A 190 -8.97 20.52 15.21
C SER A 190 -9.17 21.91 14.59
N ARG A 191 -8.10 22.58 14.14
CA ARG A 191 -8.14 23.97 13.65
C ARG A 191 -8.44 24.10 12.14
N ASP A 192 -7.83 23.24 11.32
CA ASP A 192 -7.99 23.25 9.86
C ASP A 192 -8.41 21.86 9.37
N ARG A 193 -9.72 21.59 9.43
CA ARG A 193 -10.31 20.27 9.12
C ARG A 193 -10.49 20.05 7.62
N HIS A 194 -9.39 20.07 6.87
CA HIS A 194 -9.43 19.77 5.44
C HIS A 194 -8.21 18.99 4.97
N PHE A 195 -8.43 18.16 3.96
CA PHE A 195 -7.43 17.44 3.20
C PHE A 195 -7.73 17.73 1.73
N ALA A 196 -6.95 18.62 1.12
CA ALA A 196 -7.30 19.18 -0.18
C ALA A 196 -8.72 19.80 -0.17
N GLY A 197 -9.52 19.56 -1.20
CA GLY A 197 -10.93 19.96 -1.27
C GLY A 197 -11.90 19.08 -0.47
N TRP A 198 -11.41 18.11 0.31
CA TRP A 198 -12.25 17.31 1.21
C TRP A 198 -12.17 17.84 2.64
N GLY A 199 -13.29 17.91 3.37
CA GLY A 199 -13.31 18.20 4.80
C GLY A 199 -12.94 16.95 5.61
N THR A 200 -12.07 17.03 6.63
CA THR A 200 -11.71 15.85 7.44
C THR A 200 -12.75 15.60 8.52
N GLY A 201 -13.28 14.38 8.55
CA GLY A 201 -14.42 13.98 9.37
C GLY A 201 -14.09 13.21 10.64
N GLN A 202 -12.84 13.16 11.13
CA GLN A 202 -12.48 12.36 12.31
C GLN A 202 -11.72 13.16 13.36
N SER A 203 -11.79 12.70 14.61
CA SER A 203 -11.09 13.28 15.77
C SER A 203 -10.10 12.31 16.43
N ARG A 204 -10.04 11.07 15.93
CA ARG A 204 -9.12 10.01 16.39
C ARG A 204 -8.68 9.19 15.17
N SER A 205 -7.71 8.31 15.34
CA SER A 205 -7.24 7.40 14.28
C SER A 205 -8.25 6.32 13.89
N TYR A 206 -9.26 6.14 14.73
CA TYR A 206 -10.46 5.35 14.51
C TYR A 206 -11.70 6.26 14.56
N PHE A 207 -12.82 5.81 13.99
CA PHE A 207 -14.02 6.64 13.89
C PHE A 207 -15.30 5.82 13.74
N ALA A 208 -16.43 6.46 14.04
CA ALA A 208 -17.77 5.98 13.74
C ALA A 208 -18.59 7.07 13.02
N VAL A 209 -19.29 6.66 11.96
CA VAL A 209 -20.17 7.52 11.16
C VAL A 209 -21.54 6.89 11.06
N GLU A 210 -22.57 7.64 11.46
CA GLU A 210 -23.96 7.33 11.17
C GLU A 210 -24.25 7.66 9.71
N LEU A 211 -24.71 6.65 8.95
CA LEU A 211 -25.09 6.75 7.55
C LEU A 211 -26.63 6.61 7.41
N PRO A 212 -27.19 6.88 6.23
CA PRO A 212 -28.64 6.80 6.04
C PRO A 212 -29.21 5.40 6.27
N ALA A 213 -30.51 5.35 6.54
CA ALA A 213 -31.28 4.12 6.68
C ALA A 213 -30.69 3.11 7.70
N GLY A 214 -30.09 3.59 8.79
CA GLY A 214 -29.55 2.74 9.86
C GLY A 214 -28.25 2.02 9.48
N TRP A 215 -27.58 2.48 8.43
CA TRP A 215 -26.20 2.06 8.15
C TRP A 215 -25.21 2.80 9.06
N TRP A 216 -24.11 2.13 9.38
CA TRP A 216 -22.99 2.68 10.14
C TRP A 216 -21.69 2.32 9.45
N LEU A 217 -20.76 3.28 9.39
CA LEU A 217 -19.38 3.04 9.00
C LEU A 217 -18.49 3.14 10.23
N LEU A 218 -17.76 2.07 10.53
CA LEU A 218 -16.79 2.02 11.62
C LEU A 218 -15.40 1.79 11.03
N GLY A 219 -14.44 2.65 11.38
CA GLY A 219 -13.02 2.51 10.99
C GLY A 219 -12.17 2.16 12.19
N LEU A 220 -11.42 1.05 12.13
CA LEU A 220 -10.58 0.56 13.23
C LEU A 220 -9.10 0.85 12.99
N ASP A 221 -8.38 1.21 14.06
CA ASP A 221 -6.92 1.31 14.07
C ASP A 221 -6.31 0.11 14.80
N ASP A 222 -5.87 -0.88 14.01
CA ASP A 222 -5.38 -2.19 14.48
C ASP A 222 -3.84 -2.29 14.57
N GLN A 223 -3.10 -1.20 14.31
CA GLN A 223 -1.63 -1.10 14.44
C GLN A 223 -0.86 -2.41 14.08
N SER A 224 -1.05 -2.93 12.86
CA SER A 224 -0.42 -4.18 12.39
C SER A 224 -0.82 -5.47 13.14
N GLY A 225 -2.05 -5.55 13.68
CA GLY A 225 -2.58 -6.71 14.38
C GLY A 225 -2.24 -6.76 15.88
N SER A 226 -1.96 -5.60 16.49
CA SER A 226 -1.88 -5.51 17.96
C SER A 226 -3.29 -5.57 18.56
N TYR A 227 -3.39 -5.72 19.88
CA TYR A 227 -4.71 -5.66 20.53
C TYR A 227 -5.31 -4.26 20.35
N LEU A 228 -6.63 -4.20 20.22
CA LEU A 228 -7.37 -2.94 20.36
C LEU A 228 -7.17 -2.43 21.79
N ASP A 229 -6.80 -1.16 21.89
CA ASP A 229 -6.51 -0.47 23.13
C ASP A 229 -7.81 -0.06 23.86
N ASP A 230 -7.72 0.06 25.18
CA ASP A 230 -8.86 0.43 26.04
C ASP A 230 -9.56 1.75 25.61
N PRO A 231 -8.84 2.82 25.21
CA PRO A 231 -9.43 4.04 24.64
C PRO A 231 -10.34 3.80 23.42
N GLN A 232 -9.94 2.90 22.52
CA GLN A 232 -10.68 2.58 21.31
C GLN A 232 -11.89 1.69 21.63
N LEU A 233 -11.72 0.70 22.51
CA LEU A 233 -12.83 -0.12 22.98
C LEU A 233 -13.89 0.73 23.68
N THR A 234 -13.49 1.63 24.58
CA THR A 234 -14.40 2.54 25.29
C THR A 234 -15.18 3.43 24.32
N TYR A 235 -14.51 3.97 23.29
CA TYR A 235 -15.17 4.75 22.24
C TYR A 235 -16.25 3.95 21.52
N PHE A 236 -15.93 2.71 21.11
CA PHE A 236 -16.89 1.87 20.40
C PHE A 236 -17.98 1.28 21.30
N ASP A 237 -17.77 1.16 22.61
CA ASP A 237 -18.84 0.85 23.57
C ASP A 237 -19.90 1.96 23.60
N GLU A 238 -19.50 3.23 23.56
CA GLU A 238 -20.44 4.35 23.46
C GLU A 238 -21.17 4.37 22.10
N VAL A 239 -20.49 4.01 21.01
CA VAL A 239 -21.12 3.79 19.70
C VAL A 239 -22.13 2.64 19.77
N ALA A 240 -21.76 1.53 20.40
CA ALA A 240 -22.59 0.33 20.52
C ALA A 240 -23.92 0.59 21.23
N ARG A 241 -23.95 1.52 22.20
CA ARG A 241 -25.20 1.96 22.87
C ARG A 241 -26.22 2.60 21.92
N LYS A 242 -25.77 3.11 20.77
CA LYS A 242 -26.64 3.71 19.73
C LYS A 242 -27.06 2.71 18.67
N LEU A 243 -26.44 1.53 18.64
CA LEU A 243 -26.78 0.48 17.68
C LEU A 243 -28.05 -0.24 18.11
N THR A 244 -28.88 -0.52 17.12
CA THR A 244 -30.08 -1.36 17.25
C THR A 244 -29.92 -2.68 16.47
N PRO A 245 -30.76 -3.69 16.73
CA PRO A 245 -30.77 -4.93 15.93
C PRO A 245 -31.04 -4.76 14.43
N ARG A 246 -31.53 -3.59 14.00
CA ARG A 246 -31.74 -3.26 12.58
C ARG A 246 -30.53 -2.57 11.94
N SER A 247 -29.51 -2.23 12.73
CA SER A 247 -28.34 -1.49 12.24
C SER A 247 -27.47 -2.38 11.36
N ARG A 248 -26.99 -1.82 10.26
CA ARG A 248 -26.13 -2.50 9.29
C ARG A 248 -24.77 -1.82 9.29
N ILE A 249 -23.70 -2.60 9.40
CA ILE A 249 -22.34 -2.05 9.60
C ILE A 249 -21.46 -2.35 8.39
N ILE A 250 -20.80 -1.30 7.91
CA ILE A 250 -19.59 -1.35 7.09
C ILE A 250 -18.41 -1.19 8.05
N LEU A 251 -17.55 -2.20 8.12
CA LEU A 251 -16.35 -2.20 8.95
C LEU A 251 -15.12 -2.02 8.05
N ALA A 252 -14.46 -0.86 8.16
CA ALA A 252 -13.22 -0.55 7.48
C ALA A 252 -12.03 -0.88 8.40
N VAL A 253 -11.13 -1.73 7.92
CA VAL A 253 -9.95 -2.20 8.67
C VAL A 253 -8.69 -2.09 7.82
N PRO A 254 -7.50 -1.90 8.42
CA PRO A 254 -6.29 -1.58 7.66
C PRO A 254 -5.75 -2.74 6.84
N ALA A 255 -6.01 -3.99 7.26
CA ALA A 255 -5.57 -5.17 6.52
C ALA A 255 -6.65 -6.25 6.39
N PRO A 256 -6.66 -7.04 5.30
CA PRO A 256 -7.63 -8.09 5.04
C PRO A 256 -7.21 -9.33 5.83
N THR A 257 -7.31 -9.25 7.16
CA THR A 257 -6.83 -10.30 8.05
C THR A 257 -7.55 -11.62 7.83
N TRP A 258 -8.75 -11.63 7.25
CA TRP A 258 -9.45 -12.85 6.81
C TRP A 258 -8.68 -13.63 5.72
N VAL A 259 -7.92 -12.96 4.85
CA VAL A 259 -7.02 -13.62 3.88
C VAL A 259 -5.73 -14.05 4.57
N LYS A 260 -5.12 -13.17 5.38
CA LYS A 260 -3.89 -13.47 6.12
C LYS A 260 -4.06 -14.66 7.06
N ALA A 261 -5.26 -14.84 7.60
CA ALA A 261 -5.60 -15.90 8.53
C ALA A 261 -5.61 -17.31 7.90
N ALA A 262 -5.62 -17.42 6.57
CA ALA A 262 -5.41 -18.71 5.88
C ALA A 262 -4.02 -19.31 6.14
N ASP A 263 -3.01 -18.46 6.35
CA ASP A 263 -1.63 -18.89 6.68
C ASP A 263 -1.26 -18.62 8.16
N HIS A 264 -1.87 -17.62 8.79
CA HIS A 264 -1.63 -17.20 10.19
C HIS A 264 -2.94 -17.12 10.99
N PRO A 265 -3.42 -18.22 11.60
CA PRO A 265 -4.78 -18.32 12.15
C PRO A 265 -5.18 -17.22 13.16
N THR A 266 -4.22 -16.66 13.89
CA THR A 266 -4.46 -15.60 14.88
C THR A 266 -4.64 -14.20 14.26
N ALA A 267 -4.37 -14.02 12.97
CA ALA A 267 -4.42 -12.70 12.32
C ALA A 267 -5.82 -12.06 12.37
N TYR A 268 -6.89 -12.86 12.42
CA TYR A 268 -8.27 -12.37 12.46
C TYR A 268 -8.79 -12.13 13.89
N ASP A 269 -8.00 -12.46 14.92
CA ASP A 269 -8.49 -12.48 16.31
C ASP A 269 -8.94 -11.09 16.81
N SER A 270 -8.23 -10.01 16.47
CA SER A 270 -8.63 -8.64 16.87
C SER A 270 -9.97 -8.22 16.27
N ILE A 271 -10.18 -8.52 14.98
CA ILE A 271 -11.45 -8.24 14.28
C ILE A 271 -12.58 -9.10 14.84
N ASP A 272 -12.33 -10.40 15.06
CA ASP A 272 -13.31 -11.29 15.68
C ASP A 272 -13.69 -10.81 17.09
N TYR A 273 -12.70 -10.42 17.88
CA TYR A 273 -12.90 -9.89 19.22
C TYR A 273 -13.81 -8.66 19.18
N PHE A 274 -13.54 -7.69 18.30
CA PHE A 274 -14.35 -6.50 18.13
C PHE A 274 -15.79 -6.84 17.76
N ILE A 275 -15.98 -7.67 16.73
CA ILE A 275 -17.32 -8.06 16.26
C ILE A 275 -18.08 -8.79 17.36
N ARG A 276 -17.45 -9.76 18.03
CA ARG A 276 -18.10 -10.62 19.02
C ARG A 276 -18.40 -9.89 20.33
N THR A 277 -17.55 -8.96 20.73
CA THR A 277 -17.62 -8.32 22.05
C THR A 277 -18.36 -6.99 22.02
N ILE A 278 -18.19 -6.21 20.95
CA ILE A 278 -18.78 -4.86 20.84
C ILE A 278 -20.06 -4.88 20.00
N ILE A 279 -20.02 -5.52 18.83
CA ILE A 279 -21.13 -5.43 17.87
C ILE A 279 -22.22 -6.46 18.12
N ALA A 280 -21.87 -7.74 18.20
CA ALA A 280 -22.82 -8.84 18.31
C ALA A 280 -23.82 -8.71 19.48
N PRO A 281 -23.43 -8.21 20.68
CA PRO A 281 -24.38 -8.02 21.78
C PRO A 281 -25.50 -7.01 21.48
N THR A 282 -25.29 -6.06 20.57
CA THR A 282 -26.31 -5.06 20.16
C THR A 282 -27.36 -5.64 19.21
N GLY A 283 -27.11 -6.84 18.66
CA GLY A 283 -27.91 -7.42 17.58
C GLY A 283 -27.67 -6.81 16.19
N ALA A 284 -26.83 -5.77 16.08
CA ALA A 284 -26.48 -5.16 14.80
C ALA A 284 -25.74 -6.15 13.89
N GLN A 285 -25.90 -5.97 12.57
CA GLN A 285 -25.36 -6.87 11.57
C GLN A 285 -24.20 -6.22 10.85
N VAL A 286 -23.02 -6.83 10.93
CA VAL A 286 -21.90 -6.45 10.07
C VAL A 286 -22.10 -7.07 8.69
N ARG A 287 -22.40 -6.24 7.69
CA ARG A 287 -22.77 -6.69 6.33
C ARG A 287 -21.62 -6.59 5.34
N LEU A 288 -20.65 -5.72 5.61
CA LEU A 288 -19.47 -5.51 4.77
C LEU A 288 -18.24 -5.31 5.66
N LEU A 289 -17.19 -6.12 5.42
CA LEU A 289 -15.82 -5.81 5.84
C LEU A 289 -15.06 -5.35 4.61
N VAL A 290 -14.35 -4.22 4.73
CA VAL A 290 -13.56 -3.64 3.65
C VAL A 290 -12.15 -3.29 4.13
N SER A 291 -11.15 -3.57 3.30
CA SER A 291 -9.73 -3.34 3.63
C SER A 291 -8.87 -3.05 2.40
N GLY A 292 -7.64 -2.57 2.64
CA GLY A 292 -6.53 -2.42 1.68
C GLY A 292 -5.43 -3.47 1.89
N ASP A 293 -4.18 -3.04 2.07
CA ASP A 293 -2.92 -3.75 2.36
C ASP A 293 -2.45 -4.75 1.29
N LEU A 294 -3.37 -5.51 0.71
CA LEU A 294 -3.09 -6.28 -0.49
C LEU A 294 -3.51 -5.46 -1.70
N HIS A 295 -2.53 -5.05 -2.49
CA HIS A 295 -2.69 -4.03 -3.52
C HIS A 295 -3.43 -4.52 -4.78
N HIS A 296 -4.64 -5.03 -4.62
CA HIS A 296 -5.53 -5.54 -5.66
C HIS A 296 -6.99 -5.45 -5.20
N TYR A 297 -7.91 -5.85 -6.08
CA TYR A 297 -9.30 -6.08 -5.73
C TYR A 297 -9.61 -7.57 -5.58
N ALA A 298 -10.31 -7.94 -4.52
CA ALA A 298 -10.87 -9.27 -4.32
C ALA A 298 -12.13 -9.22 -3.46
N ARG A 299 -13.11 -10.06 -3.78
CA ARG A 299 -14.33 -10.22 -3.00
C ARG A 299 -14.58 -11.67 -2.64
N TYR A 300 -14.74 -11.92 -1.35
CA TYR A 300 -15.25 -13.18 -0.84
C TYR A 300 -16.68 -13.01 -0.37
N THR A 301 -17.55 -13.92 -0.79
CA THR A 301 -18.97 -13.95 -0.42
C THR A 301 -19.22 -15.06 0.59
N GLY A 302 -20.01 -14.78 1.61
CA GLY A 302 -20.38 -15.76 2.64
C GLY A 302 -21.83 -15.61 3.07
N PRO A 303 -22.25 -16.38 4.08
CA PRO A 303 -23.65 -16.48 4.50
C PRO A 303 -24.19 -15.21 5.19
N ASP A 304 -23.34 -14.40 5.81
CA ASP A 304 -23.73 -13.28 6.67
C ASP A 304 -23.21 -11.92 6.19
N ARG A 305 -22.07 -11.89 5.47
CA ARG A 305 -21.44 -10.64 5.03
C ARG A 305 -20.59 -10.80 3.77
N GLN A 306 -20.20 -9.67 3.18
CA GLN A 306 -19.18 -9.60 2.14
C GLN A 306 -17.84 -9.22 2.75
N LEU A 307 -16.74 -9.81 2.25
CA LEU A 307 -15.37 -9.45 2.61
C LEU A 307 -14.68 -8.91 1.36
N ILE A 308 -14.33 -7.63 1.35
CA ILE A 308 -13.75 -6.96 0.18
C ILE A 308 -12.35 -6.42 0.51
N THR A 309 -11.38 -6.86 -0.27
CA THR A 309 -10.05 -6.25 -0.35
C THR A 309 -10.04 -5.31 -1.55
N CYS A 310 -9.69 -4.05 -1.37
CA CYS A 310 -9.59 -3.05 -2.44
C CYS A 310 -8.41 -2.10 -2.21
N GLY A 311 -7.20 -2.66 -2.38
CA GLY A 311 -5.93 -1.95 -2.20
C GLY A 311 -5.34 -1.34 -3.47
N GLY A 312 -6.19 -0.97 -4.43
CA GLY A 312 -5.74 -0.54 -5.75
C GLY A 312 -5.50 0.96 -5.87
N GLY A 313 -5.29 1.71 -4.78
CA GLY A 313 -5.34 3.18 -4.76
C GLY A 313 -4.12 3.90 -5.32
N GLY A 314 -2.94 3.29 -5.28
CA GLY A 314 -1.70 3.92 -5.75
C GLY A 314 -0.48 3.01 -5.67
N ALA A 315 -0.48 2.03 -4.78
CA ALA A 315 0.61 1.08 -4.60
C ALA A 315 0.85 0.16 -5.79
N TYR A 316 2.05 -0.42 -5.87
CA TYR A 316 2.35 -1.43 -6.89
C TYR A 316 1.39 -2.62 -6.76
N LEU A 317 0.99 -3.24 -7.86
CA LEU A 317 0.04 -4.36 -7.85
C LEU A 317 0.54 -5.56 -7.02
N TYR A 318 -0.30 -6.11 -6.15
CA TYR A 318 -0.09 -7.40 -5.47
C TYR A 318 -0.86 -8.53 -6.19
N PRO A 319 -0.33 -9.77 -6.29
CA PRO A 319 -0.95 -10.80 -7.13
C PRO A 319 -2.27 -11.35 -6.58
N THR A 320 -3.25 -11.44 -7.47
CA THR A 320 -4.54 -12.14 -7.23
C THR A 320 -4.53 -13.65 -7.50
N HIS A 321 -3.53 -14.17 -8.24
CA HIS A 321 -3.52 -15.58 -8.67
C HIS A 321 -3.10 -16.58 -7.57
N LYS A 322 -2.74 -16.07 -6.40
CA LYS A 322 -2.40 -16.81 -5.17
C LYS A 322 -3.47 -16.70 -4.08
N LEU A 323 -4.54 -15.96 -4.34
CA LEU A 323 -5.66 -15.87 -3.42
C LEU A 323 -6.27 -17.27 -3.20
N PRO A 324 -6.57 -17.65 -1.94
CA PRO A 324 -7.35 -18.84 -1.64
C PRO A 324 -8.70 -18.80 -2.36
N GLU A 325 -9.16 -19.92 -2.92
CA GLU A 325 -10.48 -19.96 -3.57
C GLU A 325 -11.61 -20.00 -2.51
N ARG A 326 -11.29 -20.45 -1.30
CA ARG A 326 -12.21 -20.52 -0.15
C ARG A 326 -11.48 -20.15 1.13
N LEU A 327 -12.18 -19.46 2.02
CA LEU A 327 -11.75 -19.07 3.36
C LEU A 327 -12.71 -19.62 4.41
N GLU A 328 -12.18 -19.80 5.62
CA GLU A 328 -12.95 -20.08 6.83
C GLU A 328 -12.70 -18.93 7.81
N VAL A 329 -13.75 -18.18 8.16
CA VAL A 329 -13.63 -16.95 8.96
C VAL A 329 -14.63 -17.00 10.13
N PRO A 330 -14.18 -16.90 11.39
CA PRO A 330 -12.78 -17.06 11.83
C PRO A 330 -12.19 -18.44 11.47
N PRO A 331 -10.85 -18.59 11.35
CA PRO A 331 -10.22 -19.89 11.10
C PRO A 331 -10.50 -20.89 12.22
N ARG A 332 -10.59 -22.18 11.89
CA ARG A 332 -10.82 -23.24 12.89
C ARG A 332 -9.64 -23.47 13.83
N ASP A 333 -8.43 -23.16 13.37
CA ASP A 333 -7.18 -23.36 14.07
C ASP A 333 -6.70 -22.11 14.85
N THR A 334 -7.58 -21.12 15.06
CA THR A 334 -7.30 -20.02 16.00
C THR A 334 -7.12 -20.56 17.43
N LEU A 335 -6.20 -19.94 18.17
CA LEU A 335 -5.98 -20.23 19.59
C LEU A 335 -7.05 -19.58 20.50
N SER A 336 -7.87 -18.68 19.95
CA SER A 336 -8.94 -18.00 20.66
C SER A 336 -10.04 -19.00 21.05
N ARG A 337 -10.11 -19.36 22.34
CA ARG A 337 -11.12 -20.29 22.88
C ARG A 337 -12.56 -19.76 22.83
N ARG A 338 -12.73 -18.46 22.61
CA ARG A 338 -14.03 -17.78 22.54
C ARG A 338 -14.35 -17.30 21.12
N ALA A 339 -13.63 -17.76 20.10
CA ALA A 339 -13.82 -17.30 18.73
C ALA A 339 -15.29 -17.43 18.28
N SER A 340 -15.74 -16.51 17.42
CA SER A 340 -17.05 -16.64 16.78
C SER A 340 -17.13 -17.94 15.96
N ARG A 341 -18.36 -18.37 15.67
CA ARG A 341 -18.60 -19.55 14.83
C ARG A 341 -17.98 -19.36 13.45
N THR A 342 -17.06 -20.25 13.07
CA THR A 342 -16.48 -20.31 11.73
C THR A 342 -17.54 -20.42 10.65
N ARG A 343 -17.42 -19.57 9.62
CA ARG A 343 -18.25 -19.58 8.40
C ARG A 343 -17.38 -19.71 7.15
N PRO A 344 -17.87 -20.41 6.11
CA PRO A 344 -17.17 -20.47 4.83
C PRO A 344 -17.44 -19.23 3.99
N TYR A 345 -16.41 -18.78 3.27
CA TYR A 345 -16.52 -17.71 2.27
C TYR A 345 -15.81 -18.13 0.99
N ASP A 346 -16.45 -17.93 -0.15
CA ASP A 346 -15.92 -18.31 -1.46
C ASP A 346 -15.46 -17.07 -2.24
N LEU A 347 -14.33 -17.18 -2.94
CA LEU A 347 -13.79 -16.10 -3.78
C LEU A 347 -14.70 -15.89 -4.99
N ALA A 348 -15.52 -14.84 -4.94
CA ALA A 348 -16.51 -14.53 -5.97
C ALA A 348 -15.91 -13.76 -7.14
N ALA A 349 -14.99 -12.82 -6.87
CA ALA A 349 -14.31 -12.05 -7.90
C ALA A 349 -12.92 -11.60 -7.48
N ARG A 350 -12.09 -11.27 -8.47
CA ARG A 350 -10.75 -10.71 -8.28
C ARG A 350 -10.38 -9.82 -9.46
N TYR A 351 -9.62 -8.77 -9.21
CA TYR A 351 -9.03 -7.95 -10.26
C TYR A 351 -7.60 -7.54 -9.90
N PRO A 352 -6.61 -7.79 -10.79
CA PRO A 352 -6.71 -8.47 -12.10
C PRO A 352 -7.18 -9.91 -12.03
N ASP A 353 -7.69 -10.45 -13.15
CA ASP A 353 -8.03 -11.87 -13.25
C ASP A 353 -6.80 -12.77 -13.04
N LYS A 354 -7.05 -14.04 -12.71
CA LYS A 354 -6.01 -15.02 -12.38
C LYS A 354 -4.98 -15.20 -13.51
N GLY A 355 -5.42 -15.16 -14.76
CA GLY A 355 -4.54 -15.32 -15.92
C GLY A 355 -3.65 -14.11 -16.13
N ARG A 356 -4.22 -12.91 -16.13
CA ARG A 356 -3.48 -11.65 -16.24
C ARG A 356 -2.48 -11.46 -15.10
N SER A 357 -2.91 -11.76 -13.87
CA SER A 357 -2.05 -11.72 -12.68
C SER A 357 -0.85 -12.66 -12.78
N ARG A 358 -1.01 -13.88 -13.31
CA ARG A 358 0.12 -14.79 -13.59
C ARG A 358 1.06 -14.25 -14.66
N ARG A 359 0.52 -13.68 -15.75
CA ARG A 359 1.33 -13.09 -16.83
C ARG A 359 2.19 -11.93 -16.34
N TYR A 360 1.66 -11.11 -15.44
CA TYR A 360 2.45 -10.05 -14.81
C TYR A 360 3.69 -10.60 -14.09
N GLY A 361 3.65 -11.79 -13.51
CA GLY A 361 4.83 -12.41 -12.88
C GLY A 361 6.06 -12.48 -13.79
N TRP A 362 5.88 -12.67 -15.11
CA TRP A 362 6.98 -12.76 -16.07
C TRP A 362 7.65 -11.41 -16.37
N GLY A 363 7.02 -10.29 -16.03
CA GLY A 363 7.60 -8.97 -16.20
C GLY A 363 8.86 -8.73 -15.36
N ILE A 364 9.11 -9.58 -14.35
CA ILE A 364 10.27 -9.49 -13.45
C ILE A 364 11.62 -9.54 -14.19
N PHE A 365 11.75 -10.33 -15.26
CA PHE A 365 13.01 -10.45 -16.01
C PHE A 365 13.46 -9.12 -16.61
N ALA A 366 12.51 -8.37 -17.18
CA ALA A 366 12.78 -7.04 -17.73
C ALA A 366 12.82 -5.98 -16.63
N ARG A 367 11.87 -5.97 -15.70
CA ARG A 367 11.70 -4.85 -14.77
C ARG A 367 12.71 -4.85 -13.63
N LEU A 368 13.12 -6.01 -13.12
CA LEU A 368 14.04 -6.10 -11.98
C LEU A 368 15.34 -5.31 -12.23
N PRO A 369 16.11 -5.57 -13.31
CA PRO A 369 17.41 -4.93 -13.49
C PRO A 369 17.32 -3.42 -13.74
N PHE A 370 16.31 -2.96 -14.48
CA PHE A 370 16.21 -1.56 -14.93
C PHE A 370 15.47 -0.67 -13.95
N ARG A 371 14.51 -1.21 -13.19
CA ARG A 371 13.78 -0.46 -12.17
C ARG A 371 14.56 -0.37 -10.86
N ASN A 372 15.40 -1.37 -10.58
CA ASN A 372 16.20 -1.43 -9.35
C ASN A 372 17.70 -1.46 -9.71
N PRO A 373 18.25 -0.42 -10.39
CA PRO A 373 19.63 -0.44 -10.85
C PRO A 373 20.62 -0.60 -9.69
N GLY A 374 20.33 -0.04 -8.50
CA GLY A 374 21.14 -0.24 -7.31
C GLY A 374 21.21 -1.71 -6.85
N PHE A 375 20.14 -2.49 -7.05
CA PHE A 375 20.12 -3.93 -6.77
C PHE A 375 21.00 -4.68 -7.77
N THR A 376 20.89 -4.37 -9.06
CA THR A 376 21.75 -4.91 -10.13
C THR A 376 23.23 -4.61 -9.87
N THR A 377 23.55 -3.37 -9.48
CA THR A 377 24.91 -2.97 -9.12
C THR A 377 25.41 -3.73 -7.89
N LEU A 378 24.59 -3.89 -6.85
CA LEU A 378 24.94 -4.71 -5.69
C LEU A 378 25.28 -6.15 -6.10
N LEU A 379 24.44 -6.79 -6.92
CA LEU A 379 24.69 -8.14 -7.41
C LEU A 379 26.00 -8.23 -8.20
N GLY A 380 26.25 -7.26 -9.10
CA GLY A 380 27.49 -7.18 -9.86
C GLY A 380 28.73 -7.02 -8.99
N THR A 381 28.67 -6.16 -7.97
CA THR A 381 29.74 -5.98 -6.99
C THR A 381 30.01 -7.26 -6.21
N LEU A 382 28.97 -7.92 -5.68
CA LEU A 382 29.11 -9.18 -4.94
C LEU A 382 29.71 -10.28 -5.83
N HIS A 383 29.26 -10.41 -7.07
CA HIS A 383 29.80 -11.35 -8.04
C HIS A 383 31.25 -11.05 -8.42
N THR A 384 31.62 -9.78 -8.54
CA THR A 384 33.00 -9.37 -8.83
C THR A 384 33.92 -9.72 -7.68
N LEU A 385 33.53 -9.41 -6.44
CA LEU A 385 34.31 -9.74 -5.24
C LEU A 385 34.46 -11.25 -5.05
N LEU A 386 33.37 -12.01 -5.25
CA LEU A 386 33.39 -13.47 -5.15
C LEU A 386 34.28 -14.07 -6.24
N MET A 387 34.20 -13.57 -7.47
CA MET A 387 35.05 -14.01 -8.58
C MET A 387 36.52 -13.73 -8.30
N LEU A 388 36.89 -12.52 -7.85
CA LEU A 388 38.28 -12.18 -7.55
C LEU A 388 38.86 -13.09 -6.44
N ALA A 389 38.05 -13.42 -5.44
CA ALA A 389 38.44 -14.36 -4.39
C ALA A 389 38.62 -15.79 -4.93
N MET A 390 37.70 -16.28 -5.78
CA MET A 390 37.79 -17.59 -6.41
C MET A 390 39.00 -17.70 -7.36
N ALA A 391 39.20 -16.70 -8.22
CA ALA A 391 40.34 -16.62 -9.15
C ALA A 391 41.67 -16.62 -8.38
N GLY A 392 41.76 -15.82 -7.32
CA GLY A 392 42.96 -15.74 -6.47
C GLY A 392 43.31 -17.08 -5.80
N VAL A 393 42.32 -17.84 -5.33
CA VAL A 393 42.55 -19.20 -4.79
C VAL A 393 42.92 -20.20 -5.90
N ALA A 394 42.32 -20.08 -7.09
CA ALA A 394 42.57 -21.00 -8.19
C ALA A 394 44.00 -20.90 -8.76
N THR A 395 44.55 -19.69 -8.83
CA THR A 395 45.86 -19.42 -9.44
C THR A 395 47.02 -19.37 -8.45
N ASN A 396 46.81 -18.97 -7.18
CA ASN A 396 47.88 -18.88 -6.18
C ASN A 396 47.97 -20.15 -5.33
N ARG A 397 48.81 -21.10 -5.76
CA ARG A 397 49.07 -22.37 -5.05
C ARG A 397 50.30 -22.34 -4.12
N ALA A 398 50.99 -21.21 -3.96
CA ALA A 398 52.24 -21.11 -3.21
C ALA A 398 52.06 -20.41 -1.86
N GLY A 399 52.55 -21.02 -0.76
CA GLY A 399 52.66 -20.42 0.58
C GLY A 399 51.37 -20.33 1.42
N THR A 400 51.47 -20.67 2.71
CA THR A 400 50.31 -20.65 3.65
C THR A 400 49.76 -19.24 3.89
N THR A 401 50.56 -18.19 3.77
CA THR A 401 50.15 -16.79 3.97
C THR A 401 49.39 -16.24 2.75
N GLU A 402 49.90 -16.44 1.53
CA GLU A 402 49.26 -15.98 0.29
C GLU A 402 47.94 -16.73 0.02
N GLN A 403 47.89 -18.02 0.33
CA GLN A 403 46.66 -18.81 0.27
C GLN A 403 45.59 -18.27 1.22
N ARG A 404 45.96 -17.77 2.41
CA ARG A 404 45.02 -17.15 3.37
C ARG A 404 44.46 -15.81 2.88
N LEU A 405 45.24 -15.04 2.10
CA LEU A 405 44.79 -13.75 1.55
C LEU A 405 43.56 -13.89 0.63
N PHE A 406 43.39 -15.04 -0.03
CA PHE A 406 42.24 -15.29 -0.91
C PHE A 406 41.22 -16.27 -0.34
N SER A 407 41.65 -17.29 0.42
CA SER A 407 40.73 -18.28 0.98
C SER A 407 39.81 -17.72 2.08
N VAL A 408 40.28 -16.79 2.92
CA VAL A 408 39.43 -16.16 3.95
C VAL A 408 38.36 -15.27 3.31
N PRO A 409 38.67 -14.33 2.40
CA PRO A 409 37.64 -13.61 1.65
C PRO A 409 36.71 -14.52 0.86
N LEU A 410 37.20 -15.60 0.26
CA LEU A 410 36.35 -16.56 -0.45
C LEU A 410 35.32 -17.19 0.50
N VAL A 411 35.74 -17.71 1.66
CA VAL A 411 34.82 -18.29 2.65
C VAL A 411 33.80 -17.25 3.12
N ILE A 412 34.23 -16.01 3.40
CA ILE A 412 33.34 -14.92 3.78
C ILE A 412 32.32 -14.65 2.67
N MET A 413 32.75 -14.52 1.41
CA MET A 413 31.86 -14.22 0.29
C MET A 413 30.89 -15.37 -0.03
N LEU A 414 31.30 -16.62 0.14
CA LEU A 414 30.42 -17.79 0.05
C LEU A 414 29.36 -17.76 1.17
N LEU A 415 29.76 -17.49 2.41
CA LEU A 415 28.84 -17.35 3.53
C LEU A 415 27.88 -16.18 3.32
N VAL A 416 28.37 -15.02 2.91
CA VAL A 416 27.53 -13.85 2.57
C VAL A 416 26.53 -14.22 1.49
N THR A 417 26.96 -14.87 0.40
CA THR A 417 26.07 -15.26 -0.70
C THR A 417 24.98 -16.23 -0.24
N LEU A 418 25.35 -17.28 0.49
CA LEU A 418 24.39 -18.29 0.98
C LEU A 418 23.45 -17.73 2.04
N LEU A 419 23.97 -16.96 3.00
CA LEU A 419 23.16 -16.33 4.04
C LEU A 419 22.24 -15.26 3.45
N SER A 420 22.72 -14.40 2.56
CA SER A 420 21.88 -13.41 1.86
C SER A 420 20.76 -14.10 1.08
N ALA A 421 21.03 -15.18 0.36
CA ALA A 421 20.00 -15.93 -0.35
C ALA A 421 18.99 -16.59 0.61
N ALA A 422 19.46 -17.16 1.72
CA ALA A 422 18.60 -17.77 2.74
C ALA A 422 17.71 -16.75 3.45
N PHE A 423 18.26 -15.60 3.86
CA PHE A 423 17.51 -14.53 4.51
C PHE A 423 16.58 -13.80 3.55
N PHE A 424 16.96 -13.65 2.27
CA PHE A 424 16.06 -13.14 1.23
C PHE A 424 14.87 -14.07 1.01
N ALA A 425 15.11 -15.39 1.03
CA ALA A 425 14.06 -16.39 0.92
C ALA A 425 13.17 -16.48 2.16
N LYS A 426 13.70 -16.18 3.34
CA LYS A 426 13.03 -16.26 4.63
C LYS A 426 13.25 -14.96 5.42
N PRO A 427 12.51 -13.89 5.10
CA PRO A 427 12.56 -12.69 5.94
C PRO A 427 12.08 -13.03 7.37
N PRO A 428 12.53 -12.31 8.41
CA PRO A 428 12.16 -12.59 9.80
C PRO A 428 10.64 -12.63 10.08
N SER A 429 9.85 -11.99 9.21
CA SER A 429 8.38 -11.99 9.24
C SER A 429 7.71 -13.23 8.62
N ALA A 430 8.47 -14.12 7.98
CA ALA A 430 7.95 -15.35 7.37
C ALA A 430 7.67 -16.43 8.44
N GLY A 431 6.58 -16.25 9.19
CA GLY A 431 5.98 -17.27 10.06
C GLY A 431 5.17 -18.33 9.30
N GLY A 432 4.74 -19.38 9.99
CA GLY A 432 3.72 -20.31 9.49
C GLY A 432 4.19 -21.66 8.92
N LYS A 433 3.25 -22.40 8.32
CA LYS A 433 3.34 -23.85 7.99
C LYS A 433 4.34 -24.20 6.87
N ARG A 434 4.97 -23.22 6.22
CA ARG A 434 5.77 -23.40 4.98
C ARG A 434 7.29 -23.32 5.19
N HIS A 435 7.78 -23.49 6.41
CA HIS A 435 9.17 -23.23 6.79
C HIS A 435 10.22 -23.94 5.92
N ALA A 436 10.03 -25.23 5.62
CA ALA A 436 10.98 -26.02 4.84
C ALA A 436 11.14 -25.50 3.40
N ARG A 437 10.06 -24.99 2.79
CA ARG A 437 10.07 -24.48 1.41
C ARG A 437 10.97 -23.25 1.27
N HIS A 438 10.93 -22.35 2.26
CA HIS A 438 11.74 -21.13 2.26
C HIS A 438 13.24 -21.49 2.29
N TRP A 439 13.64 -22.46 3.11
CA TRP A 439 15.03 -22.94 3.17
C TRP A 439 15.47 -23.63 1.88
N ILE A 440 14.68 -24.56 1.36
CA ILE A 440 15.02 -25.28 0.12
C ILE A 440 15.23 -24.29 -1.02
N LEU A 441 14.29 -23.36 -1.21
CA LEU A 441 14.35 -22.36 -2.27
C LEU A 441 15.51 -21.38 -2.07
N GLY A 442 15.73 -20.89 -0.85
CA GLY A 442 16.82 -19.97 -0.55
C GLY A 442 18.21 -20.59 -0.71
N VAL A 443 18.41 -21.82 -0.20
CA VAL A 443 19.68 -22.55 -0.38
C VAL A 443 19.89 -22.88 -1.86
N SER A 444 18.86 -23.34 -2.58
CA SER A 444 18.96 -23.61 -4.02
C SER A 444 19.33 -22.35 -4.81
N HIS A 445 18.77 -21.20 -4.44
CA HIS A 445 19.13 -19.91 -5.04
C HIS A 445 20.58 -19.53 -4.74
N GLY A 446 21.01 -19.65 -3.50
CA GLY A 446 22.39 -19.38 -3.10
C GLY A 446 23.38 -20.27 -3.85
N LEU A 447 23.09 -21.57 -3.98
CA LEU A 447 23.91 -22.50 -4.76
C LEU A 447 23.93 -22.14 -6.25
N ALA A 448 22.80 -21.71 -6.83
CA ALA A 448 22.76 -21.23 -8.21
C ALA A 448 23.63 -19.98 -8.40
N GLN A 449 23.65 -19.06 -7.44
CA GLN A 449 24.52 -17.87 -7.46
C GLN A 449 26.01 -18.25 -7.33
N VAL A 450 26.35 -19.20 -6.47
CA VAL A 450 27.73 -19.71 -6.34
C VAL A 450 28.17 -20.43 -7.62
N ALA A 451 27.31 -21.25 -8.22
CA ALA A 451 27.59 -21.92 -9.49
C ALA A 451 27.78 -20.90 -10.63
N LEU A 452 26.95 -19.85 -10.67
CA LEU A 452 27.11 -18.73 -11.61
C LEU A 452 28.45 -18.02 -11.41
N ALA A 453 28.85 -17.76 -10.15
CA ALA A 453 30.13 -17.14 -9.84
C ALA A 453 31.32 -18.03 -10.22
N ALA A 454 31.23 -19.34 -10.02
CA ALA A 454 32.26 -20.29 -10.45
C ALA A 454 32.41 -20.32 -11.98
N ALA A 455 31.29 -20.36 -12.71
CA ALA A 455 31.30 -20.28 -14.17
C ALA A 455 31.84 -18.93 -14.67
N GLY A 456 31.47 -17.83 -14.02
CA GLY A 456 32.00 -16.50 -14.31
C GLY A 456 33.49 -16.38 -14.01
N THR A 457 33.97 -17.01 -12.94
CA THR A 457 35.41 -17.08 -12.62
C THR A 457 36.17 -17.86 -13.67
N TRP A 458 35.65 -19.02 -14.08
CA TRP A 458 36.26 -19.79 -15.17
C TRP A 458 36.34 -18.95 -16.44
N ALA A 459 35.24 -18.33 -16.87
CA ALA A 459 35.24 -17.46 -18.05
C ALA A 459 36.21 -16.28 -17.91
N TRP A 460 36.30 -15.65 -16.72
CA TRP A 460 37.20 -14.54 -16.46
C TRP A 460 38.68 -14.93 -16.62
N LEU A 461 39.07 -16.11 -16.13
CA LEU A 461 40.44 -16.62 -16.24
C LEU A 461 40.86 -16.95 -17.68
N GLU A 462 39.90 -17.19 -18.57
CA GLU A 462 40.15 -17.43 -20.01
C GLU A 462 40.20 -16.12 -20.82
N LEU A 463 39.84 -14.97 -20.23
CA LEU A 463 39.84 -13.69 -20.93
C LEU A 463 41.23 -13.04 -20.93
N PRO A 464 41.69 -12.44 -22.05
CA PRO A 464 42.96 -11.71 -22.10
C PRO A 464 43.05 -10.54 -21.11
N LEU A 465 41.90 -10.06 -20.63
CA LEU A 465 41.78 -8.99 -19.62
C LEU A 465 42.43 -9.39 -18.28
N TYR A 466 42.47 -10.69 -17.97
CA TYR A 466 43.07 -11.21 -16.75
C TYR A 466 44.59 -11.04 -16.73
N ASP A 467 45.24 -11.22 -17.88
CA ASP A 467 46.70 -11.16 -18.03
C ASP A 467 47.24 -9.72 -18.17
N TRP A 468 46.38 -8.71 -18.10
CA TRP A 468 46.82 -7.32 -18.18
C TRP A 468 47.69 -6.91 -16.99
N PRO A 469 48.62 -5.94 -17.17
CA PRO A 469 49.42 -5.42 -16.07
C PRO A 469 48.57 -4.87 -14.93
N TRP A 470 48.92 -5.19 -13.69
CA TRP A 470 48.28 -4.63 -12.51
C TRP A 470 48.31 -3.08 -12.54
N PRO A 471 47.20 -2.38 -12.21
CA PRO A 471 45.91 -2.86 -11.68
C PRO A 471 44.80 -3.09 -12.73
N LEU A 472 45.13 -3.13 -14.02
CA LEU A 472 44.16 -3.14 -15.10
C LEU A 472 43.17 -4.32 -15.07
N PRO A 473 43.54 -5.57 -14.67
CA PRO A 473 42.56 -6.65 -14.55
C PRO A 473 41.44 -6.34 -13.57
N VAL A 474 41.74 -5.70 -12.43
CA VAL A 474 40.72 -5.33 -11.43
C VAL A 474 39.83 -4.20 -11.94
N VAL A 475 40.41 -3.24 -12.66
CA VAL A 475 39.63 -2.18 -13.33
C VAL A 475 38.70 -2.80 -14.38
N ALA A 476 39.19 -3.72 -15.20
CA ALA A 476 38.38 -4.44 -16.18
C ALA A 476 37.31 -5.31 -15.50
N ALA A 477 37.60 -5.94 -14.37
CA ALA A 477 36.61 -6.68 -13.58
C ALA A 477 35.50 -5.75 -13.08
N ALA A 478 35.84 -4.56 -12.59
CA ALA A 478 34.86 -3.60 -12.10
C ALA A 478 34.02 -2.96 -13.21
N VAL A 479 34.61 -2.66 -14.38
CA VAL A 479 33.95 -1.91 -15.47
C VAL A 479 33.26 -2.82 -16.48
N VAL A 480 33.73 -4.05 -16.68
CA VAL A 480 33.20 -4.99 -17.67
C VAL A 480 32.49 -6.16 -17.01
N TYR A 481 33.20 -6.93 -16.17
CA TYR A 481 32.65 -8.13 -15.55
C TYR A 481 31.50 -7.80 -14.59
N GLY A 482 31.67 -6.79 -13.73
CA GLY A 482 30.69 -6.39 -12.73
C GLY A 482 29.33 -6.02 -13.32
N PRO A 483 29.23 -5.06 -14.27
CA PRO A 483 27.95 -4.71 -14.89
C PRO A 483 27.30 -5.88 -15.64
N LEU A 484 28.08 -6.66 -16.39
CA LEU A 484 27.58 -7.84 -17.11
C LEU A 484 27.01 -8.87 -16.14
N MET A 485 27.77 -9.22 -15.10
CA MET A 485 27.35 -10.19 -14.10
C MET A 485 26.23 -9.68 -13.20
N GLY A 486 26.14 -8.37 -12.97
CA GLY A 486 24.98 -7.75 -12.32
C GLY A 486 23.70 -8.03 -13.10
N LEU A 487 23.74 -7.85 -14.43
CA LEU A 487 22.61 -8.18 -15.31
C LEU A 487 22.31 -9.67 -15.31
N VAL A 488 23.30 -10.54 -15.52
CA VAL A 488 23.08 -12.01 -15.54
C VAL A 488 22.57 -12.52 -14.19
N SER A 489 23.17 -12.09 -13.09
CA SER A 489 22.73 -12.45 -11.73
C SER A 489 21.31 -11.97 -11.45
N SER A 490 20.92 -10.78 -11.92
CA SER A 490 19.54 -10.30 -11.80
C SER A 490 18.54 -11.22 -12.51
N GLN A 491 18.92 -11.84 -13.63
CA GLN A 491 18.06 -12.81 -14.33
C GLN A 491 17.91 -14.11 -13.52
N VAL A 492 18.96 -14.54 -12.82
CA VAL A 492 18.88 -15.67 -11.88
C VAL A 492 17.97 -15.35 -10.70
N VAL A 493 18.02 -14.13 -10.15
CA VAL A 493 17.08 -13.67 -9.11
C VAL A 493 15.65 -13.61 -9.65
N ALA A 494 15.44 -13.10 -10.86
CA ALA A 494 14.13 -13.04 -11.51
C ALA A 494 13.52 -14.44 -11.69
N LEU A 495 14.31 -15.40 -12.18
CA LEU A 495 13.89 -16.81 -12.30
C LEU A 495 13.58 -17.42 -10.93
N TYR A 496 14.43 -17.17 -9.93
CA TYR A 496 14.18 -17.59 -8.56
C TYR A 496 12.85 -17.06 -8.03
N LEU A 497 12.59 -15.76 -8.14
CA LEU A 497 11.35 -15.14 -7.65
C LEU A 497 10.12 -15.71 -8.33
N LEU A 498 10.20 -16.03 -9.63
CA LEU A 498 9.10 -16.65 -10.36
C LEU A 498 8.82 -18.08 -9.86
N ILE A 499 9.87 -18.89 -9.65
CA ILE A 499 9.76 -20.26 -9.13
C ILE A 499 9.29 -20.23 -7.68
N ALA A 500 9.94 -19.47 -6.81
CA ALA A 500 9.58 -19.32 -5.40
C ALA A 500 8.13 -18.83 -5.26
N GLY A 501 7.74 -17.85 -6.08
CA GLY A 501 6.38 -17.34 -6.16
C GLY A 501 5.38 -18.44 -6.52
N ALA A 502 5.72 -19.37 -7.42
CA ALA A 502 4.90 -20.52 -7.74
C ALA A 502 4.62 -21.42 -6.51
N PHE A 503 5.52 -21.48 -5.53
CA PHE A 503 5.36 -22.20 -4.26
C PHE A 503 4.82 -21.35 -3.10
N GLY A 504 4.48 -20.09 -3.36
CA GLY A 504 3.96 -19.16 -2.34
C GLY A 504 5.03 -18.60 -1.42
N VAL A 505 6.27 -18.51 -1.90
CA VAL A 505 7.42 -17.89 -1.23
C VAL A 505 7.85 -16.67 -2.05
N ASN A 506 8.25 -15.58 -1.39
CA ASN A 506 8.64 -14.31 -2.03
C ASN A 506 7.66 -13.75 -3.08
N VAL A 507 6.36 -14.02 -2.91
CA VAL A 507 5.33 -13.52 -3.81
C VAL A 507 5.28 -12.00 -3.78
N ASN A 508 5.51 -11.41 -2.61
CA ASN A 508 5.62 -9.98 -2.40
C ASN A 508 6.81 -9.39 -3.18
N GLU A 509 8.01 -9.93 -2.98
CA GLU A 509 9.23 -9.43 -3.63
C GLU A 509 9.18 -9.57 -5.16
N LEU A 510 8.52 -10.61 -5.68
CA LEU A 510 8.27 -10.79 -7.11
C LEU A 510 7.48 -9.63 -7.72
N PHE A 511 6.51 -9.07 -7.00
CA PHE A 511 5.67 -7.98 -7.51
C PHE A 511 6.20 -6.60 -7.11
N ALA A 512 6.75 -6.47 -5.91
CA ALA A 512 7.43 -5.26 -5.44
C ALA A 512 8.63 -4.92 -6.33
N GLY A 513 9.43 -5.92 -6.71
CA GLY A 513 10.56 -5.76 -7.63
C GLY A 513 10.16 -5.27 -9.02
N GLN A 514 8.91 -5.50 -9.43
CA GLN A 514 8.37 -5.02 -10.70
C GLN A 514 7.75 -3.62 -10.61
N GLY A 515 7.22 -3.25 -9.44
CA GLY A 515 6.55 -1.98 -9.21
C GLY A 515 5.46 -1.67 -10.25
N ILE A 516 4.51 -2.59 -10.43
CA ILE A 516 3.45 -2.46 -11.45
C ILE A 516 2.44 -1.38 -11.02
N GLU A 517 2.48 -0.23 -11.69
CA GLU A 517 1.57 0.91 -11.43
C GLU A 517 0.19 0.75 -12.06
N ASP A 518 0.05 -0.10 -13.07
CA ASP A 518 -1.23 -0.39 -13.70
C ASP A 518 -2.16 -1.22 -12.80
N SER A 519 -3.36 -1.49 -13.29
CA SER A 519 -4.36 -2.33 -12.62
C SER A 519 -4.79 -1.81 -11.24
N LYS A 520 -5.26 -0.56 -11.23
CA LYS A 520 -5.73 0.15 -10.04
C LYS A 520 -7.24 -0.04 -9.82
N SER A 521 -7.69 0.16 -8.60
CA SER A 521 -9.10 0.00 -8.24
C SER A 521 -9.49 0.79 -7.00
N PHE A 522 -10.76 1.18 -6.95
CA PHE A 522 -11.42 1.74 -5.78
C PHE A 522 -12.89 1.28 -5.79
N LEU A 523 -13.62 1.50 -4.70
CA LEU A 523 -15.05 1.20 -4.62
C LEU A 523 -15.82 2.51 -4.64
N ARG A 524 -16.89 2.55 -5.44
CA ARG A 524 -17.93 3.58 -5.33
C ARG A 524 -19.20 2.91 -4.83
N MET A 525 -19.79 3.41 -3.77
CA MET A 525 -20.93 2.81 -3.09
C MET A 525 -22.09 3.79 -3.05
N ARG A 526 -23.31 3.26 -3.13
CA ARG A 526 -24.55 4.01 -2.98
C ARG A 526 -25.40 3.35 -1.91
N ILE A 527 -25.73 4.08 -0.87
CA ILE A 527 -26.80 3.74 0.08
C ILE A 527 -28.02 4.52 -0.37
N ASP A 528 -29.06 3.81 -0.80
CA ASP A 528 -30.34 4.42 -1.16
C ASP A 528 -31.19 4.71 0.09
N PRO A 529 -32.18 5.61 0.01
CA PRO A 529 -33.04 5.97 1.16
C PRO A 529 -33.80 4.78 1.77
N ASP A 530 -34.03 3.71 1.01
CA ASP A 530 -34.61 2.45 1.48
C ASP A 530 -33.62 1.56 2.26
N GLY A 531 -32.34 1.96 2.25
CA GLY A 531 -31.23 1.26 2.88
C GLY A 531 -30.57 0.19 2.03
N THR A 532 -30.90 0.09 0.74
CA THR A 532 -30.16 -0.75 -0.20
C THR A 532 -28.75 -0.19 -0.40
N LEU A 533 -27.73 -0.98 -0.12
CA LEU A 533 -26.33 -0.66 -0.42
C LEU A 533 -25.92 -1.32 -1.74
N THR A 534 -25.63 -0.51 -2.76
CA THR A 534 -25.05 -0.95 -4.03
C THR A 534 -23.57 -0.58 -4.10
N ILE A 535 -22.70 -1.56 -4.32
CA ILE A 535 -21.25 -1.40 -4.44
C ILE A 535 -20.87 -1.55 -5.92
N TYR A 536 -20.15 -0.56 -6.45
CA TYR A 536 -19.58 -0.51 -7.79
C TYR A 536 -18.05 -0.63 -7.68
N PRO A 537 -17.47 -1.83 -7.88
CA PRO A 537 -16.03 -2.00 -7.89
C PRO A 537 -15.44 -1.42 -9.17
N ILE A 538 -14.71 -0.30 -9.08
CA ILE A 538 -14.14 0.38 -10.23
C ILE A 538 -12.71 -0.10 -10.46
N ALA A 539 -12.43 -0.57 -11.66
CA ALA A 539 -11.13 -0.98 -12.14
C ALA A 539 -10.59 0.02 -13.18
N VAL A 540 -9.29 0.29 -13.10
CA VAL A 540 -8.53 1.13 -14.02
C VAL A 540 -7.38 0.28 -14.57
N ASP A 541 -7.46 -0.10 -15.84
CA ASP A 541 -6.50 -1.03 -16.43
C ASP A 541 -5.12 -0.41 -16.64
N LYS A 542 -5.07 0.88 -16.99
CA LYS A 542 -3.86 1.65 -17.22
C LYS A 542 -3.95 3.00 -16.52
N VAL A 543 -2.89 3.37 -15.83
CA VAL A 543 -2.74 4.70 -15.23
C VAL A 543 -2.22 5.69 -16.26
N SER A 544 -2.34 6.99 -15.99
CA SER A 544 -1.75 8.02 -16.84
C SER A 544 -0.33 8.33 -16.39
N HIS A 545 0.60 8.32 -17.35
CA HIS A 545 1.98 8.77 -17.18
C HIS A 545 2.26 10.11 -17.88
N ALA A 546 1.23 10.70 -18.48
CA ALA A 546 1.34 11.89 -19.31
C ALA A 546 0.27 12.89 -18.88
N TRP A 547 0.69 13.84 -18.05
CA TRP A 547 -0.17 14.88 -17.49
C TRP A 547 0.06 16.21 -18.20
N GLN A 548 -0.98 17.02 -18.28
CA GLN A 548 -0.92 18.39 -18.76
C GLN A 548 -1.75 19.28 -17.83
N LEU A 549 -1.47 20.59 -17.84
CA LEU A 549 -2.32 21.55 -17.15
C LEU A 549 -3.75 21.44 -17.66
N ASN A 550 -4.71 21.51 -16.75
CA ASN A 550 -6.12 21.47 -17.11
C ASN A 550 -6.53 22.82 -17.74
N PRO A 551 -7.06 22.83 -18.98
CA PRO A 551 -7.56 24.05 -19.60
C PRO A 551 -8.78 24.64 -18.89
N ASP A 552 -9.56 23.82 -18.17
CA ASP A 552 -10.61 24.33 -17.29
C ASP A 552 -9.97 24.99 -16.07
N GLN A 553 -10.21 26.30 -15.92
CA GLN A 553 -9.70 27.12 -14.83
C GLN A 553 -10.72 27.33 -13.71
N SER A 554 -11.86 26.62 -13.74
CA SER A 554 -12.83 26.68 -12.66
C SER A 554 -12.18 26.30 -11.32
N PRO A 555 -12.61 26.91 -10.18
CA PRO A 555 -11.93 26.73 -8.90
C PRO A 555 -11.82 25.28 -8.45
N THR A 556 -12.83 24.46 -8.76
CA THR A 556 -12.92 23.05 -8.35
C THR A 556 -12.29 22.08 -9.35
N ALA A 557 -11.93 22.53 -10.55
CA ALA A 557 -11.29 21.68 -11.55
C ALA A 557 -9.88 21.28 -11.13
N SER A 558 -9.57 19.99 -11.27
CA SER A 558 -8.24 19.42 -11.07
C SER A 558 -7.18 20.25 -11.81
N TRP A 559 -6.01 20.47 -11.20
CA TRP A 559 -4.92 21.23 -11.80
C TRP A 559 -4.33 20.56 -13.03
N LEU A 560 -4.29 19.22 -13.02
CA LEU A 560 -3.77 18.42 -14.11
C LEU A 560 -4.86 17.51 -14.67
N THR A 561 -4.80 17.27 -15.98
CA THR A 561 -5.67 16.35 -16.69
C THR A 561 -4.80 15.38 -17.50
N PRO A 562 -5.20 14.11 -17.65
CA PRO A 562 -4.39 13.17 -18.40
C PRO A 562 -4.47 13.49 -19.91
N LYS A 563 -3.35 13.39 -20.63
CA LYS A 563 -3.33 13.60 -22.08
C LYS A 563 -4.20 12.59 -22.85
N ALA A 564 -4.30 11.37 -22.31
CA ALA A 564 -5.22 10.35 -22.77
C ALA A 564 -6.21 10.06 -21.66
N SER A 565 -7.52 10.06 -21.97
CA SER A 565 -8.56 9.83 -20.98
C SER A 565 -8.37 8.49 -20.25
N LEU A 566 -8.49 8.52 -18.92
CA LEU A 566 -8.57 7.31 -18.11
C LEU A 566 -9.91 6.62 -18.39
N VAL A 567 -9.87 5.29 -18.55
CA VAL A 567 -11.05 4.47 -18.86
C VAL A 567 -11.39 3.59 -17.67
N PRO A 568 -12.21 4.07 -16.72
CA PRO A 568 -12.72 3.24 -15.64
C PRO A 568 -13.77 2.25 -16.17
N ARG A 569 -13.75 1.03 -15.65
CA ARG A 569 -14.77 0.00 -15.90
C ARG A 569 -15.09 -0.75 -14.61
N LEU A 570 -16.12 -1.57 -14.61
CA LEU A 570 -16.40 -2.42 -13.47
C LEU A 570 -15.39 -3.58 -13.39
N ALA A 571 -14.90 -3.87 -12.17
CA ALA A 571 -14.07 -5.05 -11.90
C ALA A 571 -14.93 -6.33 -11.87
N GLU A 572 -16.19 -6.19 -11.45
CA GLU A 572 -17.26 -7.19 -11.47
C GLU A 572 -18.63 -6.49 -11.48
N PRO A 573 -19.74 -7.18 -11.79
CA PRO A 573 -21.08 -6.58 -11.73
C PRO A 573 -21.38 -5.92 -10.36
N PRO A 574 -22.26 -4.90 -10.30
CA PRO A 574 -22.59 -4.24 -9.05
C PRO A 574 -23.14 -5.23 -8.01
N ILE A 575 -22.72 -5.06 -6.76
CA ILE A 575 -23.12 -5.93 -5.64
C ILE A 575 -24.17 -5.20 -4.82
N THR A 576 -25.31 -5.84 -4.57
CA THR A 576 -26.41 -5.25 -3.79
C THR A 576 -26.55 -5.96 -2.44
N LEU A 577 -26.61 -5.17 -1.36
CA LEU A 577 -26.82 -5.62 0.01
C LEU A 577 -28.06 -4.91 0.59
N THR A 578 -29.02 -5.69 1.06
CA THR A 578 -30.24 -5.23 1.73
C THR A 578 -30.19 -5.51 3.22
#